data_AF-A0A3M4AXU2-F1
#
_entry.id   AF-A0A3M4AXU2-F1
#
_cell.length_a   1.000
_cell.length_b   1.000
_cell.length_c   1.000
_cell.angle_alpha   90.00
_cell.angle_beta   90.00
_cell.angle_gamma   90.00
#
_symmetry.space_group_name_H-M   'P 1'
#
loop_
_entity.id
_entity.type
_entity.pdbx_description
1 polymer ?
#
loop_
_entity_poly.entity_id
_entity_poly.type
_entity_poly.pdbx_seq_one_letter_code
_entity_poly.pdbx_strand_id
1 'polypeptide(L)'
;MFHKGKLRPQALTPRNMAMTNEVIFYTQLASIVSFIIALFTVYSVLVQAKEASIQVLKERLINKDEQIAALKAQTPDSLVSILNDRIKITQDEISRLEADRDVHRSEIELKKGELQGIQDKLSALSELIRKSDLVCPKCGDPLAGRQSHTIYGGVNGEQEADIEILNYECGYSIADDGKELGRCAHHVDG
;
A
#
# COMPACT_ATOMS: atom_id res chain seq x y z
N MET A 1 20.92 -96.80 38.14
CA MET A 1 19.62 -96.98 38.80
C MET A 1 18.52 -96.45 37.89
N PHE A 2 17.46 -97.25 37.73
CA PHE A 2 16.42 -97.23 36.69
C PHE A 2 15.35 -96.14 36.87
N HIS A 3 14.74 -95.68 35.76
CA HIS A 3 13.28 -95.79 35.45
C HIS A 3 12.99 -95.22 34.03
N LYS A 4 12.66 -96.05 33.02
CA LYS A 4 11.29 -96.30 32.44
C LYS A 4 10.50 -95.01 32.16
N GLY A 5 9.99 -94.65 30.98
CA GLY A 5 9.63 -95.33 29.73
C GLY A 5 8.23 -94.84 29.26
N LYS A 6 7.91 -94.97 27.96
CA LYS A 6 6.57 -95.16 27.30
C LYS A 6 5.99 -94.04 26.39
N LEU A 7 6.13 -94.25 25.05
CA LEU A 7 5.14 -94.34 23.93
C LEU A 7 3.77 -93.61 24.09
N ARG A 8 3.06 -93.01 23.09
CA ARG A 8 3.01 -92.99 21.61
C ARG A 8 2.00 -91.89 21.13
N PRO A 9 1.82 -91.63 19.82
CA PRO A 9 1.17 -90.45 19.22
C PRO A 9 -0.29 -90.67 18.78
N GLN A 10 -1.03 -89.58 18.44
CA GLN A 10 -2.16 -89.63 17.50
C GLN A 10 -2.27 -88.34 16.67
N ALA A 11 -2.46 -88.53 15.37
CA ALA A 11 -2.78 -87.52 14.37
C ALA A 11 -4.31 -87.32 14.28
N LEU A 12 -4.76 -86.11 13.95
CA LEU A 12 -6.14 -85.85 13.52
C LEU A 12 -6.15 -84.96 12.26
N THR A 13 -7.00 -85.35 11.31
CA THR A 13 -7.21 -84.82 9.95
C THR A 13 -7.96 -83.46 9.91
N PRO A 14 -7.89 -82.71 8.80
CA PRO A 14 -8.54 -81.41 8.65
C PRO A 14 -9.99 -81.53 8.14
N ARG A 15 -10.89 -80.71 8.68
CA ARG A 15 -12.30 -80.63 8.28
C ARG A 15 -12.51 -79.38 7.42
N ASN A 16 -12.80 -79.59 6.13
CA ASN A 16 -13.31 -78.55 5.23
C ASN A 16 -14.69 -78.08 5.72
N MET A 17 -14.85 -76.77 5.95
CA MET A 17 -16.13 -76.13 6.26
C MET A 17 -16.66 -75.43 5.01
N ALA A 18 -17.84 -75.85 4.55
CA ALA A 18 -18.66 -75.09 3.62
C ALA A 18 -19.16 -73.81 4.34
N MET A 19 -18.79 -72.63 3.84
CA MET A 19 -19.35 -71.37 4.34
C MET A 19 -20.82 -71.26 3.90
N THR A 20 -21.73 -71.39 4.86
CA THR A 20 -23.15 -71.12 4.66
C THR A 20 -23.39 -69.61 4.72
N ASN A 21 -24.30 -69.08 3.88
CA ASN A 21 -24.60 -67.65 3.77
C ASN A 21 -24.97 -66.97 5.10
N GLU A 22 -25.41 -67.74 6.09
CA GLU A 22 -25.62 -67.31 7.47
C GLU A 22 -24.35 -66.73 8.11
N VAL A 23 -23.19 -67.35 7.87
CA VAL A 23 -21.90 -66.87 8.39
C VAL A 23 -21.55 -65.49 7.82
N ILE A 24 -21.88 -65.23 6.55
CA ILE A 24 -21.62 -63.94 5.90
C ILE A 24 -22.54 -62.86 6.47
N PHE A 25 -23.81 -63.18 6.76
CA PHE A 25 -24.74 -62.22 7.36
C PHE A 25 -24.38 -61.90 8.82
N TYR A 26 -24.04 -62.92 9.62
CA TYR A 26 -23.61 -62.70 11.01
C TYR A 26 -22.30 -61.93 11.12
N THR A 27 -21.35 -62.15 10.22
CA THR A 27 -20.08 -61.39 10.23
C THR A 27 -20.28 -59.92 9.85
N GLN A 28 -21.20 -59.62 8.93
CA GLN A 28 -21.58 -58.23 8.60
C GLN A 28 -22.33 -57.55 9.75
N LEU A 29 -23.27 -58.24 10.41
CA LEU A 29 -23.95 -57.68 11.58
C LEU A 29 -22.96 -57.44 12.73
N ALA A 30 -22.05 -58.40 12.96
CA ALA A 30 -21.01 -58.27 13.98
C ALA A 30 -20.03 -57.12 13.68
N SER A 31 -19.71 -56.86 12.42
CA SER A 31 -18.83 -55.74 12.03
C SER A 31 -19.52 -54.38 12.19
N ILE A 32 -20.81 -54.28 11.88
CA ILE A 32 -21.58 -53.04 12.12
C ILE A 32 -21.70 -52.78 13.62
N VAL A 33 -22.02 -53.79 14.42
CA VAL A 33 -22.13 -53.66 15.88
C VAL A 33 -20.78 -53.29 16.49
N SER A 34 -19.69 -53.94 16.08
CA SER A 34 -18.35 -53.61 16.58
C SER A 34 -17.90 -52.21 16.17
N PHE A 35 -18.26 -51.76 14.97
CA PHE A 35 -18.01 -50.38 14.50
C PHE A 35 -18.77 -49.34 15.33
N ILE A 36 -20.06 -49.58 15.64
CA ILE A 36 -20.86 -48.68 16.49
C ILE A 36 -20.26 -48.59 17.90
N ILE A 37 -19.85 -49.73 18.47
CA ILE A 37 -19.19 -49.77 19.79
C ILE A 37 -17.87 -48.99 19.75
N ALA A 38 -17.06 -49.16 18.71
CA ALA A 38 -15.80 -48.41 18.56
C ALA A 38 -16.04 -46.90 18.41
N LEU A 39 -17.07 -46.47 17.71
CA LEU A 39 -17.43 -45.04 17.65
C LEU A 39 -17.85 -44.51 19.02
N PHE A 40 -18.62 -45.28 19.79
CA PHE A 40 -19.06 -44.87 21.12
C PHE A 40 -17.89 -44.72 22.10
N THR A 41 -16.89 -45.61 22.05
CA THR A 41 -15.69 -45.51 22.89
C THR A 41 -14.85 -44.30 22.52
N VAL A 42 -14.61 -44.05 21.22
CA VAL A 42 -13.87 -42.87 20.75
C VAL A 42 -14.60 -41.56 21.13
N TYR A 43 -15.92 -41.52 20.96
CA TYR A 43 -16.73 -40.38 21.38
C TYR A 43 -16.62 -40.12 22.88
N SER A 44 -16.72 -41.18 23.70
CA SER A 44 -16.62 -41.07 25.16
C SER A 44 -15.26 -40.52 25.62
N VAL A 45 -14.17 -40.97 24.98
CA VAL A 45 -12.81 -40.46 25.26
C VAL A 45 -12.67 -38.99 24.87
N LEU A 46 -13.20 -38.58 23.70
CA LEU A 46 -13.16 -37.19 23.27
C LEU A 46 -13.94 -36.26 24.21
N VAL A 47 -15.10 -36.70 24.70
CA VAL A 47 -15.89 -35.95 25.68
C VAL A 47 -15.11 -35.78 26.99
N GLN A 48 -14.47 -36.83 27.49
CA GLN A 48 -13.64 -36.74 28.70
C GLN A 48 -12.43 -35.81 28.52
N ALA A 49 -11.76 -35.86 27.37
CA ALA A 49 -10.63 -34.98 27.06
C ALA A 49 -11.06 -33.50 26.95
N LYS A 50 -12.25 -33.25 26.40
CA LYS A 50 -12.83 -31.91 26.33
C LYS A 50 -13.18 -31.37 27.71
N GLU A 51 -13.76 -32.20 28.58
CA GLU A 51 -14.10 -31.79 29.96
C GLU A 51 -12.85 -31.46 30.78
N ALA A 52 -11.79 -32.27 30.66
CA ALA A 52 -10.50 -31.98 31.29
C ALA A 52 -9.89 -30.65 30.80
N SER A 53 -10.00 -30.36 29.50
CA SER A 53 -9.51 -29.09 28.93
C SER A 53 -10.31 -27.89 29.44
N ILE A 54 -11.63 -28.04 29.58
CA ILE A 54 -12.51 -27.01 30.14
C ILE A 54 -12.16 -26.75 31.62
N GLN A 55 -11.90 -27.81 32.39
CA GLN A 55 -11.53 -27.69 33.79
C GLN A 55 -10.19 -26.96 33.96
N VAL A 56 -9.16 -27.33 33.18
CA VAL A 56 -7.86 -26.66 33.20
C VAL A 56 -7.97 -25.19 32.78
N LEU A 57 -8.79 -24.88 31.78
CA LEU A 57 -9.03 -23.48 31.36
C LEU A 57 -9.72 -22.68 32.46
N LYS A 58 -10.72 -23.24 33.14
CA LYS A 58 -11.40 -22.60 34.28
C LYS A 58 -10.44 -22.32 35.44
N GLU A 59 -9.60 -23.30 35.80
CA GLU A 59 -8.60 -23.13 36.87
C GLU A 59 -7.57 -22.04 36.51
N ARG A 60 -7.12 -21.97 35.25
CA ARG A 60 -6.23 -20.89 34.80
C ARG A 60 -6.88 -19.52 34.85
N LEU A 61 -8.17 -19.44 34.53
CA LEU A 61 -8.92 -18.18 34.58
C LEU A 61 -9.07 -17.68 36.02
N ILE A 62 -9.49 -18.57 36.94
CA ILE A 62 -9.59 -18.27 38.37
C ILE A 62 -8.23 -17.84 38.94
N ASN A 63 -7.16 -18.57 38.63
CA ASN A 63 -5.81 -18.23 39.09
C ASN A 63 -5.33 -16.87 38.54
N LYS A 64 -5.68 -16.53 37.30
CA LYS A 64 -5.35 -15.23 36.70
C LYS A 64 -6.16 -14.09 37.32
N ASP A 65 -7.44 -14.30 37.60
CA ASP A 65 -8.28 -13.31 38.28
C ASP A 65 -7.81 -13.10 39.73
N GLU A 66 -7.42 -14.16 40.44
CA GLU A 66 -6.81 -14.07 41.77
C GLU A 66 -5.46 -13.34 41.73
N GLN A 67 -4.62 -13.57 40.71
CA GLN A 67 -3.38 -12.81 40.52
C GLN A 67 -3.65 -11.33 40.23
N ILE A 68 -4.66 -11.00 39.42
CA ILE A 68 -5.05 -9.61 39.13
C ILE A 68 -5.61 -8.95 40.39
N ALA A 69 -6.44 -9.65 41.17
CA ALA A 69 -6.98 -9.15 42.42
C ALA A 69 -5.89 -8.95 43.48
N ALA A 70 -4.95 -9.90 43.59
CA ALA A 70 -3.79 -9.81 44.47
C ALA A 70 -2.85 -8.69 44.03
N LEU A 71 -2.60 -8.51 42.73
CA LEU A 71 -1.84 -7.38 42.20
C LEU A 71 -2.56 -6.06 42.47
N LYS A 72 -3.86 -5.94 42.21
CA LYS A 72 -4.64 -4.74 42.55
C LYS A 72 -4.64 -4.42 44.05
N ALA A 73 -4.63 -5.44 44.90
CA ALA A 73 -4.56 -5.29 46.35
C ALA A 73 -3.12 -5.02 46.86
N GLN A 74 -2.09 -5.44 46.12
CA GLN A 74 -0.67 -5.26 46.47
C GLN A 74 -0.02 -4.05 45.79
N THR A 75 -0.65 -3.46 44.78
CA THR A 75 -0.06 -2.31 44.10
C THR A 75 -0.41 -1.03 44.87
N PRO A 76 0.56 -0.25 45.35
CA PRO A 76 0.29 1.06 45.93
C PRO A 76 -0.36 1.95 44.87
N ASP A 77 -1.33 2.79 45.29
CA ASP A 77 -2.04 3.78 44.45
C ASP A 77 -1.10 4.60 43.52
N SER A 78 0.18 4.69 43.88
CA SER A 78 1.24 5.31 43.09
C SER A 78 1.44 4.69 41.70
N LEU A 79 1.32 3.38 41.49
CA LEU A 79 1.51 2.80 40.15
C LEU A 79 0.33 3.14 39.23
N VAL A 80 -0.89 3.13 39.78
CA VAL A 80 -2.10 3.55 39.06
C VAL A 80 -2.01 5.03 38.71
N SER A 81 -1.54 5.87 39.64
CA SER A 81 -1.27 7.29 39.39
C SER A 81 -0.24 7.48 38.28
N ILE A 82 0.91 6.79 38.33
CA ILE A 82 1.96 6.90 37.30
C ILE A 82 1.46 6.47 35.92
N LEU A 83 0.66 5.40 35.85
CA LEU A 83 0.08 4.95 34.58
C LEU A 83 -0.92 5.97 34.05
N ASN A 84 -1.76 6.54 34.91
CA ASN A 84 -2.71 7.58 34.52
C ASN A 84 -2.00 8.86 34.04
N ASP A 85 -0.93 9.26 34.72
CA ASP A 85 -0.09 10.40 34.32
C ASP A 85 0.56 10.16 32.96
N ARG A 86 1.06 8.95 32.70
CA ARG A 86 1.64 8.59 31.38
C ARG A 86 0.59 8.58 30.27
N ILE A 87 -0.61 8.08 30.55
CA ILE A 87 -1.73 8.11 29.60
C ILE A 87 -2.06 9.57 29.26
N LYS A 88 -2.17 10.44 30.27
CA LYS A 88 -2.45 11.86 30.08
C LYS A 88 -1.36 12.57 29.26
N ILE A 89 -0.09 12.38 29.61
CA ILE A 89 1.05 12.96 28.86
C ILE A 89 1.01 12.51 27.40
N THR A 90 0.74 11.23 27.16
CA THR A 90 0.67 10.67 25.80
C THR A 90 -0.53 11.25 25.03
N GLN A 91 -1.68 11.45 25.69
CA GLN A 91 -2.86 12.06 25.08
C GLN A 91 -2.66 13.55 24.74
N ASP A 92 -2.00 14.29 25.63
CA ASP A 92 -1.64 15.69 25.40
C ASP A 92 -0.67 15.80 24.22
N GLU A 93 0.30 14.88 24.11
CA GLU A 93 1.24 14.84 23.00
C GLU A 93 0.55 14.53 21.66
N ILE A 94 -0.35 13.54 21.64
CA ILE A 94 -1.17 13.23 20.45
C ILE A 94 -1.97 14.46 20.02
N SER A 95 -2.62 15.15 20.98
CA SER A 95 -3.42 16.35 20.68
C SER A 95 -2.58 17.48 20.11
N ARG A 96 -1.37 17.69 20.64
CA ARG A 96 -0.41 18.68 20.11
C ARG A 96 0.02 18.35 18.68
N LEU A 97 0.35 17.08 18.41
CA LEU A 97 0.76 16.62 17.08
C LEU A 97 -0.39 16.73 16.06
N GLU A 98 -1.63 16.51 16.48
CA GLU A 98 -2.80 16.71 15.61
C GLU A 98 -3.01 18.19 15.27
N ALA A 99 -2.88 19.09 16.24
CA ALA A 99 -2.96 20.52 15.99
C ALA A 99 -1.85 21.01 15.05
N ASP A 100 -0.63 20.54 15.25
CA ASP A 100 0.53 20.86 14.39
C ASP A 100 0.32 20.37 12.94
N ARG A 101 -0.21 19.15 12.77
CA ARG A 101 -0.60 18.61 11.46
C ARG A 101 -1.61 19.50 10.75
N ASP A 102 -2.61 19.99 11.47
CA ASP A 102 -3.68 20.81 10.87
C ASP A 102 -3.17 22.21 10.50
N VAL A 103 -2.26 22.79 11.31
CA VAL A 103 -1.54 24.03 10.97
C VAL A 103 -0.71 23.84 9.70
N HIS A 104 0.11 22.79 9.63
CA HIS A 104 0.92 22.51 8.46
C HIS A 104 0.08 22.23 7.21
N ARG A 105 -1.07 21.56 7.35
CA ARG A 105 -2.02 21.39 6.24
C ARG A 105 -2.51 22.75 5.73
N SER A 106 -2.87 23.66 6.63
CA SER A 106 -3.30 25.01 6.25
C SER A 106 -2.19 25.80 5.55
N GLU A 107 -0.95 25.73 6.04
CA GLU A 107 0.20 26.40 5.41
C GLU A 107 0.49 25.85 4.01
N ILE A 108 0.40 24.53 3.83
CA ILE A 108 0.59 23.88 2.53
C ILE A 108 -0.46 24.38 1.53
N GLU A 109 -1.74 24.44 1.93
CA GLU A 109 -2.80 24.92 1.04
C GLU A 109 -2.64 26.41 0.70
N LEU A 110 -2.22 27.24 1.67
CA LEU A 110 -1.87 28.64 1.41
C LEU A 110 -0.74 28.75 0.39
N LYS A 111 0.35 27.99 0.57
CA LYS A 111 1.52 27.99 -0.32
C LYS A 111 1.19 27.47 -1.71
N LYS A 112 0.32 26.48 -1.83
CA LYS A 112 -0.21 26.02 -3.14
C LYS A 112 -0.99 27.13 -3.84
N GLY A 113 -1.84 27.86 -3.11
CA GLY A 113 -2.56 29.02 -3.64
C GLY A 113 -1.62 30.12 -4.12
N GLU A 114 -0.58 30.44 -3.34
CA GLU A 114 0.46 31.39 -3.74
C GLU A 114 1.20 30.94 -5.01
N LEU A 115 1.57 29.66 -5.09
CA LEU A 115 2.23 29.08 -6.27
C LEU A 115 1.34 29.17 -7.52
N GLN A 116 0.05 28.85 -7.40
CA GLN A 116 -0.90 28.99 -8.50
C GLN A 116 -0.99 30.45 -8.95
N GLY A 117 -1.11 31.40 -8.01
CA GLY A 117 -1.15 32.82 -8.35
C GLY A 117 0.14 33.33 -9.02
N ILE A 118 1.30 32.79 -8.67
CA ILE A 118 2.57 33.09 -9.35
C ILE A 118 2.59 32.49 -10.76
N GLN A 119 2.12 31.26 -10.93
CA GLN A 119 2.01 30.61 -12.25
C GLN A 119 1.07 31.39 -13.18
N ASP A 120 -0.07 31.86 -12.68
CA ASP A 120 -1.02 32.66 -13.45
C ASP A 120 -0.38 33.98 -13.89
N LYS A 121 0.34 34.66 -12.99
CA LYS A 121 1.10 35.89 -13.31
C LYS A 121 2.20 35.65 -14.32
N LEU A 122 2.95 34.56 -14.20
CA LEU A 122 3.99 34.18 -15.17
C LEU A 122 3.39 33.88 -16.54
N SER A 123 2.24 33.21 -16.57
CA SER A 123 1.53 32.91 -17.81
C SER A 123 1.04 34.20 -18.48
N ALA A 124 0.44 35.11 -17.72
CA ALA A 124 0.03 36.43 -18.22
C ALA A 124 1.22 37.26 -18.73
N LEU A 125 2.35 37.24 -18.01
CA LEU A 125 3.57 37.93 -18.42
C LEU A 125 4.16 37.30 -19.70
N SER A 126 4.18 35.98 -19.78
CA SER A 126 4.64 35.26 -20.97
C SER A 126 3.78 35.59 -22.20
N GLU A 127 2.46 35.70 -22.02
CA GLU A 127 1.55 36.11 -23.09
C GLU A 127 1.80 37.55 -23.53
N LEU A 128 2.05 38.46 -22.59
CA LEU A 128 2.44 39.85 -22.89
C LEU A 128 3.76 39.91 -23.67
N ILE A 129 4.76 39.13 -23.25
CA ILE A 129 6.07 39.08 -23.91
C ILE A 129 5.94 38.52 -25.34
N ARG A 130 5.10 37.49 -25.56
CA ARG A 130 4.81 36.98 -26.91
C ARG A 130 4.12 38.02 -27.81
N LYS A 131 3.36 38.96 -27.24
CA LYS A 131 2.69 40.02 -27.99
C LYS A 131 3.60 41.24 -28.27
N SER A 132 4.71 41.39 -27.55
CA SER A 132 5.56 42.59 -27.63
C SER A 132 6.75 42.48 -28.59
N ASP A 133 6.79 41.47 -29.47
CA ASP A 133 7.90 41.18 -30.41
C ASP A 133 9.30 41.06 -29.78
N LEU A 134 9.37 40.97 -28.45
CA LEU A 134 10.62 40.88 -27.67
C LEU A 134 11.24 39.48 -27.68
N VAL A 135 10.51 38.49 -28.20
CA VAL A 135 10.95 37.10 -28.29
C VAL A 135 10.66 36.55 -29.69
N CYS A 136 11.56 35.70 -30.16
CA CYS A 136 11.42 35.03 -31.45
C CYS A 136 10.14 34.18 -31.47
N PRO A 137 9.26 34.32 -32.48
CA PRO A 137 8.00 33.57 -32.53
C PRO A 137 8.20 32.06 -32.77
N LYS A 138 9.39 31.64 -33.25
CA LYS A 138 9.70 30.24 -33.56
C LYS A 138 10.31 29.49 -32.37
N CYS A 139 11.24 30.09 -31.62
CA CYS A 139 11.97 29.40 -30.53
C CYS A 139 11.89 30.07 -29.15
N GLY A 140 11.41 31.33 -29.06
CA GLY A 140 11.33 32.07 -27.80
C GLY A 140 12.60 32.83 -27.39
N ASP A 141 13.66 32.81 -28.19
CA ASP A 141 14.90 33.54 -27.90
C ASP A 141 14.67 35.05 -27.85
N PRO A 142 15.36 35.78 -26.97
CA PRO A 142 15.16 37.21 -26.80
C PRO A 142 15.61 38.02 -28.03
N LEU A 143 15.07 39.22 -28.16
CA LEU A 143 15.47 40.21 -29.16
C LEU A 143 16.93 40.64 -28.91
N ALA A 144 17.80 40.41 -29.89
CA ALA A 144 19.20 40.82 -29.87
C ALA A 144 19.37 42.30 -30.24
N GLY A 145 18.52 42.83 -31.11
CA GLY A 145 18.57 44.23 -31.50
C GLY A 145 17.49 44.65 -32.50
N ARG A 146 17.30 45.97 -32.60
CA ARG A 146 16.30 46.62 -33.46
C ARG A 146 17.02 47.72 -34.25
N GLN A 147 16.85 47.70 -35.57
CA GLN A 147 17.49 48.67 -36.47
C GLN A 147 16.43 49.29 -37.39
N SER A 148 16.44 50.61 -37.51
CA SER A 148 15.57 51.35 -38.43
C SER A 148 16.40 51.79 -39.65
N HIS A 149 15.91 51.49 -40.85
CA HIS A 149 16.51 51.87 -42.12
C HIS A 149 15.51 52.68 -42.94
N THR A 150 15.88 53.89 -43.34
CA THR A 150 15.07 54.71 -44.25
C THR A 150 15.41 54.34 -45.69
N ILE A 151 14.43 53.87 -46.45
CA ILE A 151 14.56 53.63 -47.88
C ILE A 151 13.89 54.74 -48.67
N TYR A 152 14.52 55.12 -49.77
CA TYR A 152 14.03 56.14 -50.70
C TYR A 152 13.57 55.46 -51.99
N GLY A 153 12.33 55.69 -52.40
CA GLY A 153 11.72 55.09 -53.58
C GLY A 153 10.75 56.02 -54.32
N GLY A 154 10.46 55.72 -55.59
CA GLY A 154 9.50 56.47 -56.42
C GLY A 154 10.14 57.09 -57.67
N VAL A 155 9.30 57.42 -58.67
CA VAL A 155 9.70 57.88 -60.02
C VAL A 155 10.58 59.15 -59.97
N ASN A 156 10.48 59.94 -58.89
CA ASN A 156 11.28 61.15 -58.63
C ASN A 156 12.08 61.11 -57.31
N GLY A 157 12.12 59.96 -56.61
CA GLY A 157 12.80 59.83 -55.30
C GLY A 157 12.08 60.49 -54.12
N GLU A 158 10.79 60.82 -54.24
CA GLU A 158 10.04 61.59 -53.23
C GLU A 158 9.34 60.75 -52.15
N GLN A 159 9.37 59.40 -52.19
CA GLN A 159 8.81 58.59 -51.10
C GLN A 159 9.91 58.07 -50.20
N GLU A 160 9.82 58.46 -48.94
CA GLU A 160 10.60 57.90 -47.82
C GLU A 160 9.73 56.88 -47.10
N ALA A 161 10.29 55.70 -46.85
CA ALA A 161 9.67 54.71 -45.98
C ALA A 161 10.71 54.22 -44.97
N ASP A 162 10.37 54.27 -43.69
CA ASP A 162 11.17 53.71 -42.62
C ASP A 162 10.82 52.23 -42.45
N ILE A 163 11.81 51.36 -42.57
CA ILE A 163 11.68 49.93 -42.32
C ILE A 163 12.39 49.60 -41.01
N GLU A 164 11.66 48.99 -40.09
CA GLU A 164 12.22 48.44 -38.87
C GLU A 164 12.58 46.97 -39.07
N ILE A 165 13.79 46.58 -38.67
CA ILE A 165 14.30 45.22 -38.71
C ILE A 165 14.56 44.76 -37.27
N LEU A 166 13.89 43.67 -36.89
CA LEU A 166 14.08 42.99 -35.62
C LEU A 166 15.06 41.83 -35.80
N ASN A 167 16.08 41.75 -34.95
CA ASN A 167 17.07 40.67 -34.93
C ASN A 167 17.01 39.95 -33.58
N TYR A 168 16.92 38.63 -33.60
CA TYR A 168 16.86 37.78 -32.41
C TYR A 168 18.17 37.02 -32.18
N GLU A 169 18.45 36.61 -30.94
CA GLU A 169 19.70 35.91 -30.61
C GLU A 169 19.87 34.58 -31.36
N CYS A 170 18.76 33.90 -31.68
CA CYS A 170 18.76 32.68 -32.50
C CYS A 170 19.14 32.89 -33.98
N GLY A 171 19.43 34.11 -34.42
CA GLY A 171 19.71 34.45 -35.82
C GLY A 171 18.47 34.67 -36.70
N TYR A 172 17.26 34.54 -36.13
CA TYR A 172 16.03 34.94 -36.83
C TYR A 172 15.99 36.46 -37.00
N SER A 173 15.54 36.93 -38.15
CA SER A 173 15.27 38.35 -38.36
C SER A 173 14.08 38.58 -39.28
N ILE A 174 13.30 39.60 -38.98
CA ILE A 174 12.05 39.95 -39.66
C ILE A 174 11.95 41.47 -39.78
N ALA A 175 11.45 41.94 -40.92
CA ALA A 175 11.11 43.34 -41.14
C ALA A 175 9.64 43.63 -40.76
N ASP A 176 9.30 44.90 -40.50
CA ASP A 176 7.94 45.38 -40.20
C ASP A 176 6.90 44.90 -41.23
N ASP A 177 7.28 44.83 -42.51
CA ASP A 177 6.44 44.30 -43.59
C ASP A 177 6.15 42.79 -43.52
N GLY A 178 6.63 42.10 -42.48
CA GLY A 178 6.48 40.67 -42.23
C GLY A 178 7.46 39.80 -43.01
N LYS A 179 8.41 40.40 -43.74
CA LYS A 179 9.37 39.65 -44.54
C LYS A 179 10.48 39.06 -43.67
N GLU A 180 10.62 37.73 -43.70
CA GLU A 180 11.73 37.05 -43.06
C GLU A 180 13.05 37.36 -43.79
N LEU A 181 14.03 37.89 -43.05
CA LEU A 181 15.37 38.22 -43.54
C LEU A 181 16.41 37.18 -43.09
N GLY A 182 16.17 36.51 -41.97
CA GLY A 182 17.06 35.52 -41.37
C GLY A 182 16.27 34.37 -40.75
N ARG A 183 16.78 33.14 -40.85
CA ARG A 183 16.13 31.93 -40.31
C ARG A 183 16.57 31.66 -38.88
N CYS A 184 15.64 31.16 -38.07
CA CYS A 184 15.91 30.74 -36.70
C CYS A 184 16.80 29.49 -36.69
N ALA A 185 17.94 29.54 -35.99
CA ALA A 185 18.87 28.41 -35.89
C ALA A 185 18.32 27.23 -35.08
N HIS A 186 17.36 27.47 -34.19
CA HIS A 186 16.74 26.45 -33.35
C HIS A 186 15.53 25.77 -33.99
N HIS A 187 15.12 26.18 -35.19
CA HIS A 187 14.04 25.52 -35.90
C HIS A 187 14.56 24.23 -36.53
N VAL A 188 14.35 23.11 -35.83
CA VAL A 188 14.54 21.79 -36.42
C VAL A 188 13.29 21.52 -37.26
N ASP A 189 13.46 21.52 -38.59
CA ASP A 189 12.44 21.03 -39.52
C ASP A 189 12.15 19.56 -39.15
N GLY A 190 10.96 19.32 -38.59
CA GLY A 190 10.41 17.99 -38.37
C GLY A 190 9.56 17.57 -39.56
#